data_AF-A0A518LJQ0-F1
#
_entry.id   AF-A0A518LJQ0-F1
#
_cell.length_a   1.000
_cell.length_b   1.000
_cell.length_c   1.000
_cell.angle_alpha   90.00
_cell.angle_beta   90.00
_cell.angle_gamma   90.00
#
_symmetry.space_group_name_H-M   'P 1'
#
loop_
_entity.id
_entity.type
_entity.pdbx_description
1 polymer ?
#
loop_
_entity_poly.entity_id
_entity_poly.type
_entity_poly.pdbx_seq_one_letter_code
_entity_poly.pdbx_strand_id
1 'polypeptide(L)'
;MVGMAWCNALAFAAASAQSTDVGRREDGGPLPSATQAGLSDAELGELIRDLSSPVFRTRERAAAQLMDAGDRALPWLIQAFESRSSFDTRRRIKQIALEIYLTIHVAPPRAFLGISHLGYAGETKDDARIPIWGTGLLITDVFTGSAADIGEIRRGDIILMLDGKPSVGDYKATNFTDQIGRRRPGAPCTVGLLRGGVGLYLREGNTKGFDPADFAAGKYEVVRPEDDPRVLPGTTALRIIDASGLNPMLSLKTDDLVIALDDELLDPNAEDGGIGIWARKQSPPSPTQATEPNPLPPGVGMRKLSRATAQILRGGTWYTMTVRLGRWPSYLNDWLARSRALDGASVAAALDGFEAWWGTTFDPKGNFGDRADGDHRWRMSGSSLSD
;
A
#
# COMPACT_ATOMS: atom_id res chain seq x y z
N MET A 1 -46.20 -8.43 24.79
CA MET A 1 -47.33 -7.73 24.14
C MET A 1 -47.30 -6.27 24.60
N VAL A 2 -46.40 -5.49 24.01
CA VAL A 2 -46.36 -4.01 24.07
C VAL A 2 -45.73 -3.58 22.75
N GLY A 3 -46.56 -2.99 21.89
CA GLY A 3 -46.13 -2.40 20.63
C GLY A 3 -45.92 -0.90 20.80
N MET A 4 -44.88 -0.36 20.16
CA MET A 4 -44.78 1.05 19.85
C MET A 4 -44.21 1.19 18.44
N ALA A 5 -45.10 1.57 17.53
CA ALA A 5 -44.79 2.06 16.21
C ALA A 5 -44.37 3.53 16.31
N TRP A 6 -43.26 3.91 15.66
CA TRP A 6 -42.95 5.30 15.34
C TRP A 6 -42.62 5.37 13.84
N CYS A 7 -43.57 5.95 13.10
CA CYS A 7 -43.35 6.51 11.77
C CYS A 7 -42.79 7.92 11.93
N ASN A 8 -41.79 8.30 11.13
CA ASN A 8 -41.65 9.69 10.71
C ASN A 8 -41.09 9.75 9.29
N ALA A 9 -41.90 10.36 8.43
CA ALA A 9 -41.59 10.76 7.07
C ALA A 9 -41.19 12.24 7.10
N LEU A 10 -40.12 12.59 6.37
CA LEU A 10 -39.76 13.96 5.96
C LEU A 10 -39.03 13.79 4.61
N ALA A 11 -39.72 14.02 3.49
CA ALA A 11 -39.86 15.29 2.78
C ALA A 11 -38.59 15.66 1.98
N PHE A 12 -38.68 15.43 0.67
CA PHE A 12 -37.75 15.87 -0.36
C PHE A 12 -37.73 17.40 -0.46
N ALA A 13 -36.55 18.00 -0.41
CA ALA A 13 -36.30 19.35 -0.90
C ALA A 13 -35.28 19.27 -2.04
N ALA A 14 -35.74 19.55 -3.25
CA ALA A 14 -34.91 19.72 -4.43
C ALA A 14 -34.18 21.08 -4.34
N ALA A 15 -32.86 21.06 -4.37
CA ALA A 15 -32.04 22.26 -4.52
C ALA A 15 -31.29 22.18 -5.86
N SER A 16 -31.64 23.08 -6.77
CA SER A 16 -30.98 23.33 -8.04
C SER A 16 -29.57 23.89 -7.81
N ALA A 17 -28.53 23.14 -8.18
CA ALA A 17 -27.17 23.65 -8.22
C ALA A 17 -26.94 24.38 -9.54
N GLN A 18 -26.77 25.70 -9.45
CA GLN A 18 -26.28 26.53 -10.55
C GLN A 18 -24.80 26.21 -10.79
N SER A 19 -24.49 25.91 -12.04
CA SER A 19 -23.14 25.71 -12.55
C SER A 19 -22.38 27.03 -12.51
N THR A 20 -21.41 27.14 -11.60
CA THR A 20 -20.38 28.18 -11.69
C THR A 20 -19.23 27.65 -12.54
N ASP A 21 -19.16 28.19 -13.75
CA ASP A 21 -18.01 28.18 -14.65
C ASP A 21 -16.79 28.78 -13.94
N VAL A 22 -15.83 27.91 -13.57
CA VAL A 22 -14.56 28.33 -12.96
C VAL A 22 -13.49 28.26 -14.04
N GLY A 23 -13.16 29.46 -14.55
CA GLY A 23 -12.07 29.70 -15.47
C GLY A 23 -10.74 29.13 -14.96
N ARG A 24 -10.15 28.29 -15.81
CA ARG A 24 -8.81 27.71 -15.69
C ARG A 24 -7.76 28.82 -15.73
N ARG A 25 -7.24 29.22 -14.57
CA ARG A 25 -6.00 30.01 -14.44
C ARG A 25 -4.82 29.05 -14.35
N GLU A 26 -3.99 29.05 -15.39
CA GLU A 26 -2.66 28.44 -15.40
C GLU A 26 -1.66 29.38 -14.72
N ASP A 27 -1.74 29.50 -13.39
CA ASP A 27 -0.67 30.12 -12.59
C ASP A 27 0.05 29.00 -11.81
N GLY A 28 0.96 28.31 -12.51
CA GLY A 28 1.87 27.30 -11.96
C GLY A 28 2.98 27.93 -11.11
N GLY A 29 2.61 28.62 -10.04
CA GLY A 29 3.56 28.97 -8.98
C GLY A 29 4.02 27.69 -8.25
N PRO A 30 5.29 27.57 -7.84
CA PRO A 30 5.74 26.43 -7.05
C PRO A 30 4.88 26.34 -5.78
N LEU A 31 4.20 25.22 -5.61
CA LEU A 31 3.52 24.88 -4.36
C LEU A 31 4.51 25.12 -3.21
N PRO A 32 4.14 25.86 -2.15
CA PRO A 32 5.01 26.04 -1.02
C PRO A 32 5.40 24.64 -0.52
N SER A 33 6.69 24.32 -0.62
CA SER A 33 7.26 23.18 0.08
C SER A 33 6.69 23.22 1.49
N ALA A 34 5.94 22.20 1.88
CA ALA A 34 5.42 22.09 3.23
C ALA A 34 6.65 22.03 4.14
N THR A 35 7.11 23.20 4.59
CA THR A 35 8.09 23.38 5.65
C THR A 35 7.49 22.64 6.81
N GLN A 36 7.98 21.42 7.06
CA GLN A 36 7.69 20.73 8.31
C GLN A 36 8.04 21.75 9.38
N ALA A 37 7.04 22.25 10.09
CA ALA A 37 7.27 23.09 11.26
C ALA A 37 8.13 22.23 12.18
N GLY A 38 9.44 22.51 12.18
CA GLY A 38 10.38 21.71 12.94
C GLY A 38 9.97 21.79 14.41
N LEU A 39 10.09 20.67 15.13
CA LEU A 39 9.78 20.63 16.56
C LEU A 39 10.46 21.80 17.27
N SER A 40 9.70 22.48 18.12
CA SER A 40 10.20 23.51 19.03
C SER A 40 11.07 22.86 20.11
N ASP A 41 11.90 23.69 20.74
CA ASP A 41 12.75 23.28 21.86
C ASP A 41 11.93 22.72 23.03
N ALA A 42 10.74 23.29 23.29
CA ALA A 42 9.82 22.79 24.29
C ALA A 42 9.31 21.38 23.96
N GLU A 43 8.93 21.14 22.69
CA GLU A 43 8.51 19.82 22.24
C GLU A 43 9.64 18.79 22.32
N LEU A 44 10.87 19.16 21.95
CA LEU A 44 12.03 18.28 22.11
C LEU A 44 12.26 17.90 23.59
N GLY A 45 12.14 18.87 24.51
CA GLY A 45 12.23 18.63 25.95
C GLY A 45 11.13 17.68 26.49
N GLU A 46 9.90 17.80 25.99
CA GLU A 46 8.81 16.86 26.30
C GLU A 46 9.11 15.45 25.81
N LEU A 47 9.58 15.29 24.57
CA LEU A 47 9.91 13.98 24.01
C LEU A 47 11.03 13.28 24.76
N ILE A 48 12.06 14.02 25.17
CA ILE A 48 13.13 13.51 26.03
C ILE A 48 12.57 12.98 27.36
N ARG A 49 11.61 13.68 27.96
CA ARG A 49 10.95 13.22 29.20
C ARG A 49 10.15 11.95 28.94
N ASP A 50 9.42 11.91 27.83
CA ASP A 50 8.59 10.78 27.42
C ASP A 50 9.41 9.50 27.16
N LEU A 51 10.72 9.58 26.86
CA LEU A 51 11.60 8.40 26.80
C LEU A 51 11.65 7.61 28.10
N SER A 52 11.37 8.26 29.25
CA SER A 52 11.33 7.63 30.56
C SER A 52 9.91 7.21 30.99
N SER A 53 8.89 7.44 30.17
CA SER A 53 7.50 7.11 30.48
C SER A 53 7.34 5.63 30.82
N PRO A 54 6.50 5.23 31.80
CA PRO A 54 6.23 3.81 32.04
C PRO A 54 5.44 3.16 30.90
N VAL A 55 4.76 3.96 30.06
CA VAL A 55 3.95 3.48 28.94
C VAL A 55 4.82 3.24 27.70
N PHE A 56 4.91 1.99 27.25
CA PHE A 56 5.74 1.59 26.11
C PHE A 56 5.45 2.42 24.85
N ARG A 57 4.17 2.58 24.48
CA ARG A 57 3.77 3.35 23.28
C ARG A 57 4.25 4.80 23.31
N THR A 58 4.24 5.44 24.49
CA THR A 58 4.74 6.80 24.66
C THR A 58 6.23 6.87 24.39
N ARG A 59 7.02 5.93 24.93
CA ARG A 59 8.47 5.85 24.68
C ARG A 59 8.80 5.64 23.21
N GLU A 60 8.10 4.70 22.54
CA GLU A 60 8.33 4.40 21.12
C GLU A 60 7.99 5.60 20.22
N ARG A 61 6.85 6.26 20.49
CA ARG A 61 6.47 7.49 19.78
C ARG A 61 7.52 8.59 19.96
N ALA A 62 7.98 8.80 21.20
CA ALA A 62 8.98 9.82 21.49
C ALA A 62 10.33 9.53 20.82
N ALA A 63 10.78 8.26 20.86
CA ALA A 63 12.00 7.85 20.18
C ALA A 63 11.91 8.08 18.66
N ALA A 64 10.79 7.70 18.03
CA ALA A 64 10.56 7.93 16.60
C ALA A 64 10.58 9.43 16.24
N GLN A 65 9.90 10.28 17.03
CA GLN A 65 9.88 11.72 16.78
C GLN A 65 11.26 12.39 17.01
N LEU A 66 12.05 11.93 17.98
CA LEU A 66 13.42 12.40 18.17
C LEU A 66 14.35 11.95 17.04
N MET A 67 14.17 10.73 16.52
CA MET A 67 14.89 10.26 15.33
C MET A 67 14.54 11.09 14.10
N ASP A 68 13.25 11.45 13.92
CA ASP A 68 12.78 12.30 12.82
C ASP A 68 13.28 13.75 12.93
N ALA A 69 13.50 14.25 14.15
CA ALA A 69 14.11 15.55 14.38
C ALA A 69 15.59 15.63 13.94
N GLY A 70 16.25 14.47 13.78
CA GLY A 70 17.62 14.38 13.29
C GLY A 70 18.62 15.12 14.21
N ASP A 71 19.58 15.80 13.61
CA ASP A 71 20.68 16.51 14.27
C ASP A 71 20.19 17.50 15.33
N ARG A 72 18.99 18.08 15.16
CA ARG A 72 18.41 19.02 16.12
C ARG A 72 18.12 18.39 17.47
N ALA A 73 17.89 17.07 17.53
CA ALA A 73 17.68 16.37 18.80
C ALA A 73 18.99 16.06 19.55
N LEU A 74 20.16 16.08 18.88
CA LEU A 74 21.42 15.65 19.48
C LEU A 74 21.80 16.44 20.75
N PRO A 75 21.74 17.79 20.78
CA PRO A 75 22.07 18.54 22.00
C PRO A 75 21.19 18.15 23.20
N TRP A 76 19.91 17.92 22.95
CA TRP A 76 18.94 17.50 23.97
C TRP A 76 19.20 16.08 24.48
N LEU A 77 19.53 15.17 23.56
CA LEU A 77 19.91 13.80 23.89
C LEU A 77 21.19 13.75 24.74
N ILE A 78 22.20 14.56 24.41
CA ILE A 78 23.45 14.66 25.19
C ILE A 78 23.13 15.13 26.62
N GLN A 79 22.40 16.24 26.75
CA GLN A 79 22.03 16.78 28.06
C GLN A 79 21.25 15.75 28.91
N ALA A 80 20.30 15.03 28.29
CA ALA A 80 19.50 14.01 28.97
C ALA A 80 20.29 12.76 29.36
N PHE A 81 21.35 12.44 28.63
CA PHE A 81 22.25 11.34 28.97
C PHE A 81 23.10 11.68 30.21
N GLU A 82 23.61 12.91 30.26
CA GLU A 82 24.42 13.43 31.36
C GLU A 82 23.64 13.59 32.67
N SER A 83 22.34 13.91 32.58
CA SER A 83 21.48 14.17 33.75
C SER A 83 21.15 12.94 34.62
N ARG A 84 21.92 11.84 34.51
CA ARG A 84 21.76 10.59 35.27
C ARG A 84 20.38 9.94 35.12
N SER A 85 19.86 9.96 33.89
CA SER A 85 18.69 9.21 33.47
C SER A 85 18.83 7.70 33.76
N SER A 86 17.70 6.99 33.82
CA SER A 86 17.71 5.53 34.05
C SER A 86 18.48 4.80 32.95
N PHE A 87 19.01 3.61 33.25
CA PHE A 87 19.69 2.77 32.27
C PHE A 87 18.88 2.57 30.97
N ASP A 88 17.57 2.28 31.06
CA ASP A 88 16.70 2.13 29.88
C ASP A 88 16.65 3.40 29.03
N THR A 89 16.49 4.56 29.68
CA THR A 89 16.48 5.85 28.98
C THR A 89 17.81 6.10 28.27
N ARG A 90 18.93 5.84 28.94
CA ARG A 90 20.28 5.98 28.36
C ARG A 90 20.50 5.06 27.17
N ARG A 91 20.05 3.81 27.26
CA ARG A 91 20.10 2.85 26.15
C ARG A 91 19.27 3.33 24.96
N ARG A 92 18.06 3.86 25.21
CA ARG A 92 17.21 4.46 24.16
C ARG A 92 17.86 5.69 23.53
N ILE A 93 18.49 6.55 24.33
CA ILE A 93 19.26 7.69 23.82
C ILE A 93 20.40 7.20 22.91
N LYS A 94 21.17 6.18 23.31
CA LYS A 94 22.21 5.58 22.47
C LYS A 94 21.64 5.08 21.14
N GLN A 95 20.50 4.38 21.18
CA GLN A 95 19.83 3.90 19.98
C GLN A 95 19.36 5.04 19.07
N ILE A 96 18.76 6.11 19.62
CA ILE A 96 18.32 7.28 18.85
C ILE A 96 19.53 8.01 18.24
N ALA A 97 20.60 8.20 19.02
CA ALA A 97 21.82 8.85 18.55
C ALA A 97 22.51 8.04 17.44
N LEU A 98 22.58 6.71 17.57
CA LEU A 98 23.06 5.80 16.52
C LEU A 98 22.25 5.98 15.23
N GLU A 99 20.93 6.05 15.37
CA GLU A 99 20.05 6.23 14.22
C GLU A 99 20.21 7.56 13.50
N ILE A 100 20.39 8.64 14.25
CA ILE A 100 20.69 9.95 13.69
C ILE A 100 22.06 9.90 13.00
N TYR A 101 23.07 9.34 13.66
CA TYR A 101 24.43 9.22 13.11
C TYR A 101 24.48 8.44 11.80
N LEU A 102 23.88 7.24 11.75
CA LEU A 102 23.85 6.42 10.54
C LEU A 102 23.11 7.12 9.39
N THR A 103 22.11 7.93 9.72
CA THR A 103 21.37 8.73 8.73
C THR A 103 22.25 9.80 8.11
N ILE A 104 23.08 10.48 8.91
CA ILE A 104 24.00 11.52 8.46
C ILE A 104 25.14 10.92 7.62
N HIS A 105 25.71 9.79 8.08
CA HIS A 105 27.00 9.31 7.59
C HIS A 105 26.93 8.17 6.56
N VAL A 106 25.84 7.41 6.50
CA VAL A 106 25.75 6.24 5.60
C VAL A 106 24.79 6.50 4.45
N ALA A 107 23.52 6.72 4.76
CA ALA A 107 22.49 6.98 3.78
C ALA A 107 21.25 7.58 4.47
N PRO A 108 20.51 8.47 3.78
CA PRO A 108 19.26 8.99 4.31
C PRO A 108 18.30 7.83 4.64
N PRO A 109 17.40 8.00 5.62
CA PRO A 109 16.51 6.92 6.01
C PRO A 109 15.59 6.62 4.83
N ARG A 110 15.37 5.33 4.54
CA ARG A 110 14.36 4.95 3.56
C ARG A 110 12.98 5.24 4.17
N ALA A 111 12.10 5.85 3.39
CA ALA A 111 10.70 5.92 3.75
C ALA A 111 10.10 4.51 3.85
N PHE A 112 9.12 4.37 4.74
CA PHE A 112 8.50 3.10 5.07
C PHE A 112 6.99 3.25 5.15
N LEU A 113 6.28 2.40 4.42
CA LEU A 113 4.83 2.38 4.48
C LEU A 113 4.33 1.63 5.71
N GLY A 114 5.03 0.61 6.21
CA GLY A 114 4.54 -0.16 7.36
C GLY A 114 3.63 -1.32 7.02
N ILE A 115 3.90 -2.01 5.92
CA ILE A 115 3.15 -3.20 5.50
C ILE A 115 4.09 -4.38 5.33
N SER A 116 3.54 -5.58 5.57
CA SER A 116 4.10 -6.83 5.09
C SER A 116 3.30 -7.30 3.87
N HIS A 117 3.99 -7.92 2.92
CA HIS A 117 3.40 -8.50 1.71
C HIS A 117 4.06 -9.84 1.39
N LEU A 118 3.58 -10.54 0.36
CA LEU A 118 4.08 -11.88 -0.03
C LEU A 118 5.53 -11.93 -0.55
N GLY A 119 6.26 -10.80 -0.58
CA GLY A 119 7.61 -10.71 -1.13
C GLY A 119 7.69 -10.70 -2.67
N TYR A 120 6.60 -10.99 -3.37
CA TYR A 120 6.48 -10.90 -4.83
C TYR A 120 5.24 -10.11 -5.25
N ALA A 121 5.16 -9.78 -6.54
CA ALA A 121 4.02 -9.08 -7.13
C ALA A 121 2.94 -10.12 -7.44
N GLY A 122 1.81 -10.06 -6.75
CA GLY A 122 0.69 -10.96 -6.97
C GLY A 122 0.08 -10.76 -8.36
N GLU A 123 -0.43 -11.84 -8.93
CA GLU A 123 -1.13 -11.87 -10.21
C GLU A 123 -2.57 -12.41 -10.00
N THR A 124 -3.40 -12.41 -11.05
CA THR A 124 -4.78 -12.93 -11.00
C THR A 124 -4.89 -14.37 -10.49
N LYS A 125 -3.85 -15.19 -10.69
CA LYS A 125 -3.79 -16.57 -10.19
C LYS A 125 -3.61 -16.66 -8.67
N ASP A 126 -2.97 -15.65 -8.07
CA ASP A 126 -2.76 -15.56 -6.62
C ASP A 126 -4.00 -14.98 -5.94
N ASP A 127 -4.63 -13.98 -6.58
CA ASP A 127 -5.89 -13.40 -6.15
C ASP A 127 -6.67 -12.89 -7.37
N ALA A 128 -7.85 -13.46 -7.62
CA ALA A 128 -8.67 -13.15 -8.79
C ALA A 128 -9.15 -11.69 -8.84
N ARG A 129 -9.03 -10.93 -7.74
CA ARG A 129 -9.31 -9.49 -7.69
C ARG A 129 -8.22 -8.65 -8.35
N ILE A 130 -7.01 -9.21 -8.55
CA ILE A 130 -5.91 -8.54 -9.26
C ILE A 130 -6.21 -8.59 -10.77
N PRO A 131 -6.27 -7.45 -11.47
CA PRO A 131 -6.51 -7.42 -12.91
C PRO A 131 -5.46 -8.21 -13.68
N ILE A 132 -5.86 -8.95 -14.72
CA ILE A 132 -4.97 -9.85 -15.47
C ILE A 132 -3.88 -9.14 -16.28
N TRP A 133 -4.11 -7.89 -16.65
CA TRP A 133 -3.13 -7.01 -17.28
C TRP A 133 -2.18 -6.34 -16.28
N GLY A 134 -2.37 -6.59 -14.99
CA GLY A 134 -1.64 -5.94 -13.91
C GLY A 134 -1.06 -6.91 -12.89
N THR A 135 -0.42 -6.32 -11.89
CA THR A 135 0.02 -7.02 -10.69
C THR A 135 -0.53 -6.30 -9.46
N GLY A 136 -0.41 -6.89 -8.28
CA GLY A 136 -0.84 -6.27 -7.04
C GLY A 136 0.05 -6.60 -5.86
N LEU A 137 0.11 -5.72 -4.87
CA LEU A 137 0.78 -6.00 -3.60
C LEU A 137 -0.26 -6.44 -2.57
N LEU A 138 -0.39 -7.75 -2.37
CA LEU A 138 -1.29 -8.32 -1.37
C LEU A 138 -0.72 -8.10 0.04
N ILE A 139 -1.47 -7.37 0.87
CA ILE A 139 -1.05 -7.02 2.22
C ILE A 139 -1.34 -8.19 3.17
N THR A 140 -0.28 -8.74 3.75
CA THR A 140 -0.36 -9.86 4.70
C THR A 140 -0.43 -9.40 6.14
N ASP A 141 0.17 -8.25 6.46
CA ASP A 141 0.14 -7.65 7.78
C ASP A 141 0.39 -6.14 7.72
N VAL A 142 -0.02 -5.41 8.76
CA VAL A 142 0.19 -3.97 8.90
C VAL A 142 0.81 -3.69 10.26
N PHE A 143 1.96 -3.02 10.27
CA PHE A 143 2.67 -2.73 11.51
C PHE A 143 1.92 -1.65 12.30
N THR A 144 1.56 -1.92 13.55
CA THR A 144 0.86 -0.96 14.42
C THR A 144 1.66 0.34 14.58
N GLY A 145 0.98 1.48 14.48
CA GLY A 145 1.57 2.81 14.57
C GLY A 145 2.34 3.26 13.33
N SER A 146 2.35 2.46 12.26
CA SER A 146 3.02 2.81 11.01
C SER A 146 2.17 3.73 10.12
N ALA A 147 2.75 4.21 9.02
CA ALA A 147 2.05 5.04 8.05
C ALA A 147 0.82 4.36 7.44
N ALA A 148 0.89 3.05 7.22
CA ALA A 148 -0.21 2.24 6.73
C ALA A 148 -1.33 2.09 7.76
N ASP A 149 -0.99 1.84 9.03
CA ASP A 149 -1.98 1.76 10.12
C ASP A 149 -2.73 3.10 10.30
N ILE A 150 -1.97 4.21 10.33
CA ILE A 150 -2.54 5.56 10.39
C ILE A 150 -3.39 5.87 9.16
N GLY A 151 -2.97 5.40 7.99
CA GLY A 151 -3.72 5.48 6.74
C GLY A 151 -4.91 4.51 6.66
N GLU A 152 -5.21 3.77 7.73
CA GLU A 152 -6.22 2.72 7.79
C GLU A 152 -6.10 1.64 6.72
N ILE A 153 -4.90 1.39 6.20
CA ILE A 153 -4.59 0.25 5.35
C ILE A 153 -4.67 -1.02 6.22
N ARG A 154 -5.25 -2.10 5.69
CA ARG A 154 -5.55 -3.31 6.46
C ARG A 154 -4.98 -4.56 5.80
N ARG A 155 -4.81 -5.61 6.60
CA ARG A 155 -4.53 -6.95 6.09
C ARG A 155 -5.63 -7.39 5.12
N GLY A 156 -5.24 -7.98 3.99
CA GLY A 156 -6.14 -8.46 2.93
C GLY A 156 -6.49 -7.42 1.87
N ASP A 157 -6.10 -6.15 2.07
CA ASP A 157 -6.11 -5.15 1.02
C ASP A 157 -5.09 -5.51 -0.08
N ILE A 158 -5.36 -5.06 -1.31
CA ILE A 158 -4.47 -5.22 -2.46
C ILE A 158 -4.11 -3.83 -2.96
N ILE A 159 -2.83 -3.46 -2.93
CA ILE A 159 -2.37 -2.21 -3.54
C ILE A 159 -2.17 -2.46 -5.04
N LEU A 160 -2.90 -1.73 -5.86
CA LEU A 160 -2.82 -1.80 -7.32
C LEU A 160 -2.20 -0.53 -7.93
N MET A 161 -2.10 0.56 -7.16
CA MET A 161 -1.64 1.85 -7.66
C MET A 161 -0.79 2.60 -6.62
N LEU A 162 0.26 3.27 -7.09
CA LEU A 162 1.11 4.14 -6.29
C LEU A 162 1.29 5.49 -7.01
N ASP A 163 0.87 6.58 -6.36
CA ASP A 163 0.88 7.97 -6.85
C ASP A 163 0.29 8.13 -8.24
N GLY A 164 -0.92 7.58 -8.42
CA GLY A 164 -1.65 7.63 -9.68
C GLY A 164 -1.11 6.68 -10.75
N LYS A 165 -0.03 5.93 -10.49
CA LYS A 165 0.55 4.97 -11.44
C LYS A 165 0.09 3.55 -11.13
N PRO A 166 -0.76 2.94 -11.96
CA PRO A 166 -1.24 1.58 -11.75
C PRO A 166 -0.12 0.57 -12.05
N SER A 167 -0.16 -0.58 -11.39
CA SER A 167 0.86 -1.63 -11.57
C SER A 167 0.59 -2.51 -12.79
N VAL A 168 0.94 -1.99 -13.96
CA VAL A 168 0.67 -2.61 -15.28
C VAL A 168 1.95 -2.87 -16.07
N GLY A 169 1.95 -3.92 -16.89
CA GLY A 169 3.07 -4.27 -17.77
C GLY A 169 4.40 -4.38 -17.02
N ASP A 170 5.40 -3.60 -17.44
CA ASP A 170 6.73 -3.59 -16.81
C ASP A 170 6.75 -2.94 -15.42
N TYR A 171 5.72 -2.16 -15.07
CA TYR A 171 5.61 -1.47 -13.81
C TYR A 171 4.95 -2.37 -12.74
N LYS A 172 5.69 -3.41 -12.34
CA LYS A 172 5.22 -4.40 -11.36
C LYS A 172 5.01 -3.81 -9.96
N ALA A 173 4.04 -4.35 -9.21
CA ALA A 173 3.74 -3.93 -7.84
C ALA A 173 4.92 -4.11 -6.86
N THR A 174 5.86 -5.02 -7.12
CA THR A 174 7.13 -5.13 -6.36
C THR A 174 7.97 -3.86 -6.42
N ASN A 175 7.86 -3.08 -7.50
CA ASN A 175 8.57 -1.82 -7.64
C ASN A 175 8.03 -0.75 -6.69
N PHE A 176 6.84 -0.94 -6.08
CA PHE A 176 6.30 -0.02 -5.10
C PHE A 176 7.18 0.07 -3.86
N THR A 177 7.69 -1.06 -3.36
CA THR A 177 8.56 -1.10 -2.18
C THR A 177 9.83 -0.29 -2.40
N ASP A 178 10.45 -0.43 -3.58
CA ASP A 178 11.64 0.35 -3.93
C ASP A 178 11.35 1.84 -4.10
N GLN A 179 10.24 2.18 -4.74
CA GLN A 179 9.83 3.57 -4.92
C GLN A 179 9.48 4.27 -3.61
N ILE A 180 8.76 3.59 -2.72
CA ILE A 180 8.52 4.05 -1.36
C ILE A 180 9.86 4.23 -0.66
N GLY A 181 10.74 3.23 -0.70
CA GLY A 181 12.03 3.26 -0.03
C GLY A 181 13.02 4.29 -0.56
N ARG A 182 12.81 4.87 -1.75
CA ARG A 182 13.64 5.97 -2.30
C ARG A 182 13.16 7.35 -1.84
N ARG A 183 12.00 7.44 -1.20
CA ARG A 183 11.47 8.71 -0.69
C ARG A 183 12.04 9.03 0.68
N ARG A 184 11.92 10.31 1.03
CA ARG A 184 12.20 10.79 2.38
C ARG A 184 11.06 10.39 3.32
N PRO A 185 11.35 9.99 4.56
CA PRO A 185 10.33 9.89 5.60
C PRO A 185 9.52 11.20 5.71
N GLY A 186 8.25 11.08 6.03
CA GLY A 186 7.26 12.17 6.08
C GLY A 186 6.71 12.61 4.72
N ALA A 187 7.30 12.14 3.60
CA ALA A 187 6.80 12.46 2.27
C ALA A 187 5.38 11.89 2.06
N PRO A 188 4.46 12.66 1.46
CA PRO A 188 3.16 12.13 1.09
C PRO A 188 3.30 11.05 0.01
N CYS A 189 2.40 10.08 0.06
CA CYS A 189 2.33 8.97 -0.86
C CYS A 189 0.86 8.61 -1.05
N THR A 190 0.38 8.62 -2.30
CA THR A 190 -0.98 8.22 -2.62
C THR A 190 -1.00 6.75 -2.99
N VAL A 191 -1.83 5.97 -2.33
CA VAL A 191 -1.97 4.53 -2.54
C VAL A 191 -3.39 4.26 -3.03
N GLY A 192 -3.51 3.62 -4.19
CA GLY A 192 -4.77 3.08 -4.66
C GLY A 192 -4.86 1.60 -4.32
N LEU A 193 -5.85 1.24 -3.50
CA LEU A 193 -6.03 -0.12 -3.02
C LEU A 193 -7.45 -0.61 -3.19
N LEU A 194 -7.58 -1.92 -3.36
CA LEU A 194 -8.84 -2.64 -3.37
C LEU A 194 -9.00 -3.40 -2.06
N ARG A 195 -10.12 -3.16 -1.36
CA ARG A 195 -10.46 -3.81 -0.09
C ARG A 195 -11.69 -4.70 -0.25
N GLY A 196 -11.59 -5.92 0.26
CA GLY A 196 -12.67 -6.91 0.19
C GLY A 196 -12.99 -7.33 -1.24
N GLY A 197 -14.26 -7.70 -1.47
CA GLY A 197 -14.74 -8.19 -2.77
C GLY A 197 -14.32 -9.61 -3.09
N VAL A 198 -14.79 -10.10 -4.24
CA VAL A 198 -14.44 -11.41 -4.79
C VAL A 198 -14.15 -11.25 -6.27
N GLY A 199 -12.98 -11.70 -6.71
CA GLY A 199 -12.68 -11.82 -8.13
C GLY A 199 -13.15 -13.17 -8.67
N LEU A 200 -13.73 -13.16 -9.86
CA LEU A 200 -14.06 -14.36 -10.62
C LEU A 200 -13.35 -14.30 -11.96
N TYR A 201 -12.82 -15.44 -12.39
CA TYR A 201 -12.15 -15.57 -13.67
C TYR A 201 -12.87 -16.64 -14.50
N LEU A 202 -13.61 -16.19 -15.51
CA LEU A 202 -14.38 -17.06 -16.40
C LEU A 202 -13.53 -17.39 -17.62
N ARG A 203 -13.45 -18.67 -17.98
CA ARG A 203 -12.70 -19.13 -19.14
C ARG A 203 -13.46 -20.18 -19.91
N GLU A 204 -13.55 -20.01 -21.22
CA GLU A 204 -14.27 -20.92 -22.10
C GLU A 204 -13.72 -22.36 -21.99
N GLY A 205 -14.63 -23.32 -21.87
CA GLY A 205 -14.32 -24.74 -21.68
C GLY A 205 -13.79 -25.13 -20.30
N ASN A 206 -13.38 -24.18 -19.46
CA ASN A 206 -12.92 -24.44 -18.09
C ASN A 206 -13.99 -24.07 -17.06
N THR A 207 -14.73 -22.98 -17.30
CA THR A 207 -15.82 -22.53 -16.44
C THR A 207 -17.13 -23.09 -16.95
N LYS A 208 -17.80 -23.92 -16.15
CA LYS A 208 -19.05 -24.56 -16.53
C LYS A 208 -20.13 -23.51 -16.83
N GLY A 209 -20.65 -23.54 -18.06
CA GLY A 209 -21.71 -22.62 -18.50
C GLY A 209 -21.21 -21.25 -18.98
N PHE A 210 -19.90 -21.05 -19.14
CA PHE A 210 -19.39 -19.84 -19.78
C PHE A 210 -19.35 -20.04 -21.29
N ASP A 211 -20.27 -19.36 -21.97
CA ASP A 211 -20.31 -19.20 -23.42
C ASP A 211 -20.21 -17.70 -23.74
N PRO A 212 -19.29 -17.26 -24.63
CA PRO A 212 -19.10 -15.84 -24.92
C PRO A 212 -20.30 -15.16 -25.57
N ALA A 213 -21.06 -15.88 -26.40
CA ALA A 213 -22.23 -15.33 -27.07
C ALA A 213 -23.38 -15.13 -26.07
N ASP A 214 -23.62 -16.12 -25.21
CA ASP A 214 -24.60 -16.01 -24.11
C ASP A 214 -24.21 -14.90 -23.13
N PHE A 215 -22.91 -14.77 -22.81
CA PHE A 215 -22.43 -13.71 -21.95
C PHE A 215 -22.66 -12.33 -22.59
N ALA A 216 -22.25 -12.14 -23.85
CA ALA A 216 -22.42 -10.87 -24.54
C ALA A 216 -23.88 -10.45 -24.77
N ALA A 217 -24.83 -11.39 -24.77
CA ALA A 217 -26.26 -11.11 -24.85
C ALA A 217 -26.85 -10.54 -23.54
N GLY A 218 -26.07 -10.50 -22.46
CA GLY A 218 -26.45 -9.86 -21.20
C GLY A 218 -26.71 -8.37 -21.31
N LYS A 219 -27.31 -7.78 -20.26
CA LYS A 219 -27.54 -6.34 -20.16
C LYS A 219 -26.47 -5.69 -19.29
N TYR A 220 -25.74 -4.77 -19.89
CA TYR A 220 -24.59 -4.10 -19.27
C TYR A 220 -24.75 -2.58 -19.31
N GLU A 221 -24.15 -1.92 -18.32
CA GLU A 221 -23.94 -0.48 -18.28
C GLU A 221 -22.43 -0.22 -18.28
N VAL A 222 -21.96 0.68 -19.14
CA VAL A 222 -20.59 1.16 -19.11
C VAL A 222 -20.42 2.05 -17.89
N VAL A 223 -19.47 1.71 -17.01
CA VAL A 223 -19.20 2.47 -15.79
C VAL A 223 -17.75 2.94 -15.75
N ARG A 224 -17.57 4.18 -15.32
CA ARG A 224 -16.27 4.85 -15.18
C ARG A 224 -15.91 5.04 -13.70
N PRO A 225 -14.67 5.44 -13.38
CA PRO A 225 -14.24 5.69 -12.00
C PRO A 225 -15.12 6.70 -11.25
N GLU A 226 -15.71 7.67 -11.96
CA GLU A 226 -16.67 8.63 -11.42
C GLU A 226 -18.04 8.02 -11.07
N ASP A 227 -18.43 6.93 -11.74
CA ASP A 227 -19.72 6.26 -11.55
C ASP A 227 -19.65 5.11 -10.52
N ASP A 228 -18.46 4.52 -10.38
CA ASP A 228 -18.23 3.40 -9.48
C ASP A 228 -16.79 3.42 -8.94
N PRO A 229 -16.61 3.50 -7.61
CA PRO A 229 -15.28 3.56 -7.03
C PRO A 229 -14.46 2.32 -7.38
N ARG A 230 -15.07 1.14 -7.58
CA ARG A 230 -14.36 -0.11 -7.87
C ARG A 230 -13.59 -0.07 -9.20
N VAL A 231 -13.89 0.87 -10.09
CA VAL A 231 -13.24 1.00 -11.41
C VAL A 231 -11.93 1.77 -11.28
N LEU A 232 -10.85 1.22 -11.83
CA LEU A 232 -9.52 1.82 -11.73
C LEU A 232 -9.43 3.13 -12.53
N PRO A 233 -8.74 4.17 -12.00
CA PRO A 233 -8.53 5.42 -12.73
C PRO A 233 -7.97 5.20 -14.13
N GLY A 234 -8.60 5.81 -15.14
CA GLY A 234 -8.21 5.68 -16.56
C GLY A 234 -8.69 4.40 -17.25
N THR A 235 -9.50 3.58 -16.58
CA THR A 235 -10.11 2.37 -17.15
C THR A 235 -11.64 2.50 -17.22
N THR A 236 -12.29 1.47 -17.77
CA THR A 236 -13.75 1.35 -17.84
C THR A 236 -14.13 -0.08 -17.47
N ALA A 237 -15.31 -0.24 -16.86
CA ALA A 237 -15.88 -1.55 -16.59
C ALA A 237 -17.29 -1.66 -17.17
N LEU A 238 -17.81 -2.89 -17.25
CA LEU A 238 -19.22 -3.15 -17.55
C LEU A 238 -19.93 -3.64 -16.29
N ARG A 239 -20.88 -2.87 -15.79
CA ARG A 239 -21.75 -3.30 -14.68
C ARG A 239 -22.88 -4.16 -15.23
N ILE A 240 -23.07 -5.34 -14.63
CA ILE A 240 -24.20 -6.22 -14.96
C ILE A 240 -25.47 -5.60 -14.38
N ILE A 241 -26.39 -5.14 -15.24
CA ILE A 241 -27.66 -4.55 -14.82
C ILE A 241 -28.69 -5.64 -14.52
N ASP A 242 -28.70 -6.69 -15.34
CA ASP A 242 -29.66 -7.79 -15.24
C ASP A 242 -28.97 -9.13 -15.48
N ALA A 243 -28.75 -9.87 -14.40
CA ALA A 243 -28.13 -11.19 -14.46
C ALA A 243 -29.11 -12.30 -14.89
N SER A 244 -30.42 -12.03 -15.01
CA SER A 244 -31.41 -13.07 -15.32
C SER A 244 -31.28 -13.62 -16.74
N GLY A 245 -30.71 -12.85 -17.67
CA GLY A 245 -30.40 -13.29 -19.02
C GLY A 245 -29.08 -14.04 -19.16
N LEU A 246 -28.28 -14.11 -18.10
CA LEU A 246 -26.99 -14.80 -18.11
C LEU A 246 -27.14 -16.25 -17.64
N ASN A 247 -26.21 -17.11 -18.04
CA ASN A 247 -26.23 -18.51 -17.64
C ASN A 247 -26.18 -18.63 -16.09
N PRO A 248 -27.21 -19.23 -15.45
CA PRO A 248 -27.29 -19.29 -13.98
C PRO A 248 -26.15 -20.09 -13.35
N MET A 249 -25.49 -20.97 -14.11
CA MET A 249 -24.33 -21.73 -13.64
C MET A 249 -23.12 -20.84 -13.33
N LEU A 250 -23.02 -19.65 -13.94
CA LEU A 250 -21.94 -18.70 -13.69
C LEU A 250 -22.05 -18.02 -12.31
N SER A 251 -23.19 -18.17 -11.64
CA SER A 251 -23.47 -17.54 -10.34
C SER A 251 -23.24 -16.03 -10.34
N LEU A 252 -23.45 -15.36 -11.49
CA LEU A 252 -23.30 -13.91 -11.65
C LEU A 252 -24.47 -13.17 -11.02
N LYS A 253 -24.21 -11.96 -10.55
CA LYS A 253 -25.19 -11.11 -9.87
C LYS A 253 -25.28 -9.76 -10.56
N THR A 254 -26.44 -9.14 -10.45
CA THR A 254 -26.57 -7.70 -10.71
C THR A 254 -25.55 -6.95 -9.86
N ASP A 255 -24.94 -5.91 -10.43
CA ASP A 255 -23.86 -5.09 -9.87
C ASP A 255 -22.45 -5.75 -9.82
N ASP A 256 -22.30 -6.96 -10.34
CA ASP A 256 -20.96 -7.47 -10.66
C ASP A 256 -20.33 -6.61 -11.79
N LEU A 257 -19.04 -6.34 -11.70
CA LEU A 257 -18.29 -5.56 -12.69
C LEU A 257 -17.43 -6.47 -13.55
N VAL A 258 -17.58 -6.41 -14.87
CA VAL A 258 -16.63 -6.98 -15.82
C VAL A 258 -15.52 -5.97 -16.02
N ILE A 259 -14.28 -6.36 -15.71
CA ILE A 259 -13.12 -5.46 -15.73
C ILE A 259 -12.11 -5.80 -16.83
N ALA A 260 -12.23 -6.98 -17.45
CA ALA A 260 -11.42 -7.39 -18.59
C ALA A 260 -12.14 -8.46 -19.42
N LEU A 261 -11.86 -8.47 -20.73
CA LEU A 261 -12.30 -9.47 -21.70
C LEU A 261 -11.11 -9.92 -22.52
N ASP A 262 -10.93 -11.22 -22.74
CA ASP A 262 -9.75 -11.80 -23.41
C ASP A 262 -8.41 -11.30 -22.87
N ASP A 263 -8.36 -11.12 -21.55
CA ASP A 263 -7.21 -10.62 -20.81
C ASP A 263 -6.81 -9.17 -21.16
N GLU A 264 -7.69 -8.46 -21.87
CA GLU A 264 -7.54 -7.06 -22.29
C GLU A 264 -8.47 -6.14 -21.49
N LEU A 265 -8.04 -4.89 -21.33
CA LEU A 265 -8.86 -3.81 -20.80
C LEU A 265 -10.04 -3.51 -21.75
N LEU A 266 -11.18 -3.19 -21.17
CA LEU A 266 -12.33 -2.69 -21.93
C LEU A 266 -11.99 -1.35 -22.57
N ASP A 267 -12.47 -1.12 -23.79
CA ASP A 267 -12.21 0.12 -24.52
C ASP A 267 -13.02 1.27 -23.90
N PRO A 268 -12.38 2.30 -23.31
CA PRO A 268 -13.09 3.40 -22.67
C PRO A 268 -13.88 4.28 -23.66
N ASN A 269 -13.63 4.15 -24.96
CA ASN A 269 -14.28 4.92 -26.01
C ASN A 269 -15.42 4.15 -26.69
N ALA A 270 -15.55 2.84 -26.44
CA ALA A 270 -16.62 2.04 -27.01
C ALA A 270 -17.92 2.26 -26.23
N GLU A 271 -19.02 2.52 -26.94
CA GLU A 271 -20.34 2.75 -26.33
C GLU A 271 -20.83 1.55 -25.50
N ASP A 272 -20.39 0.34 -25.83
CA ASP A 272 -20.70 -0.92 -25.15
C ASP A 272 -19.51 -1.49 -24.37
N GLY A 273 -18.47 -0.68 -24.13
CA GLY A 273 -17.20 -1.10 -23.53
C GLY A 273 -16.44 -2.15 -24.35
N GLY A 274 -16.82 -2.40 -25.61
CA GLY A 274 -16.19 -3.34 -26.52
C GLY A 274 -16.77 -4.76 -26.48
N ILE A 275 -17.80 -5.03 -25.67
CA ILE A 275 -18.35 -6.38 -25.51
C ILE A 275 -18.94 -6.95 -26.81
N GLY A 276 -19.57 -6.13 -27.65
CA GLY A 276 -20.11 -6.56 -28.93
C GLY A 276 -19.01 -6.86 -29.96
N ILE A 277 -17.89 -6.13 -29.93
CA ILE A 277 -16.72 -6.45 -30.75
C ILE A 277 -16.09 -7.75 -30.29
N TRP A 278 -15.93 -7.92 -28.97
CA TRP A 278 -15.42 -9.15 -28.36
C TRP A 278 -16.27 -10.37 -28.75
N ALA A 279 -17.60 -10.31 -28.61
CA ALA A 279 -18.50 -11.40 -28.98
C ALA A 279 -18.39 -11.83 -30.45
N ARG A 280 -18.26 -10.85 -31.36
CA ARG A 280 -18.08 -11.11 -32.81
C ARG A 280 -16.74 -11.80 -33.11
N LYS A 281 -15.68 -11.49 -32.36
CA LYS A 281 -14.37 -12.18 -32.49
C LYS A 281 -14.45 -13.65 -32.07
N GLN A 282 -15.34 -13.97 -31.12
CA GLN A 282 -15.51 -15.32 -30.59
C GLN A 282 -16.48 -16.19 -31.41
N SER A 283 -17.30 -15.57 -32.27
CA SER A 283 -18.21 -16.31 -33.13
C SER A 283 -17.41 -17.15 -34.15
N PRO A 284 -17.72 -18.45 -34.32
CA PRO A 284 -17.08 -19.25 -35.33
C PRO A 284 -17.28 -18.60 -36.72
N PRO A 285 -16.26 -18.64 -37.61
CA PRO A 285 -16.42 -18.10 -38.95
C PRO A 285 -17.65 -18.74 -39.59
N SER A 286 -18.53 -17.92 -40.19
CA SER A 286 -19.74 -18.45 -40.82
C SER A 286 -19.38 -19.56 -41.81
N PRO A 287 -20.13 -20.67 -41.86
CA PRO A 287 -19.81 -21.81 -42.71
C PRO A 287 -19.67 -21.44 -44.20
N THR A 288 -20.26 -20.32 -44.62
CA THR A 288 -20.16 -19.78 -45.99
C THR A 288 -18.82 -19.07 -46.30
N GLN A 289 -18.03 -18.71 -45.28
CA GLN A 289 -16.64 -18.22 -45.40
C GLN A 289 -15.60 -19.35 -45.28
N ALA A 290 -16.02 -20.62 -45.36
CA ALA A 290 -15.13 -21.72 -45.65
C ALA A 290 -14.59 -21.59 -47.10
N THR A 291 -13.78 -20.56 -47.31
CA THR A 291 -12.89 -20.42 -48.45
C THR A 291 -12.11 -21.72 -48.55
N GLU A 292 -12.01 -22.23 -49.78
CA GLU A 292 -11.34 -23.50 -50.13
C GLU A 292 -10.13 -23.78 -49.23
N PRO A 293 -9.96 -25.04 -48.77
CA PRO A 293 -8.88 -25.40 -47.87
C PRO A 293 -7.56 -25.03 -48.51
N ASN A 294 -7.01 -23.87 -48.13
CA ASN A 294 -5.69 -23.46 -48.54
C ASN A 294 -4.75 -24.47 -47.87
N PRO A 295 -4.10 -25.38 -48.63
CA PRO A 295 -3.29 -26.41 -48.03
C PRO A 295 -2.13 -25.72 -47.31
N LEU A 296 -2.25 -25.61 -45.99
CA LEU A 296 -1.20 -25.04 -45.17
C LEU A 296 0.06 -25.87 -45.39
N PRO A 297 1.23 -25.22 -45.57
CA PRO A 297 2.50 -25.93 -45.70
C PRO A 297 2.68 -26.91 -44.53
N PRO A 298 3.15 -28.14 -44.79
CA PRO A 298 3.48 -29.07 -43.71
C PRO A 298 4.48 -28.39 -42.76
N GLY A 299 4.07 -28.18 -41.50
CA GLY A 299 4.87 -27.51 -40.47
C GLY A 299 4.27 -26.23 -39.88
N VAL A 300 3.20 -25.68 -40.46
CA VAL A 300 2.47 -24.55 -39.84
C VAL A 300 1.59 -25.10 -38.72
N GLY A 301 2.05 -24.98 -37.47
CA GLY A 301 1.31 -25.43 -36.30
C GLY A 301 -0.08 -24.83 -36.24
N MET A 302 -1.08 -25.63 -35.88
CA MET A 302 -2.45 -25.16 -35.68
C MET A 302 -2.45 -23.95 -34.76
N ARG A 303 -2.99 -22.82 -35.25
CA ARG A 303 -3.21 -21.62 -34.45
C ARG A 303 -4.17 -22.01 -33.33
N LYS A 304 -3.69 -22.10 -32.08
CA LYS A 304 -4.57 -22.34 -30.93
C LYS A 304 -5.60 -21.21 -30.94
N LEU A 305 -6.87 -21.54 -31.13
CA LEU A 305 -7.96 -20.60 -30.92
C LEU A 305 -7.79 -20.04 -29.50
N SER A 306 -7.63 -18.72 -29.39
CA SER A 306 -7.64 -18.02 -28.11
C SER A 306 -9.00 -18.30 -27.48
N ARG A 307 -9.00 -19.01 -26.34
CA ARG A 307 -10.23 -19.27 -25.60
C ARG A 307 -10.70 -17.97 -24.97
N ALA A 308 -11.98 -17.67 -25.10
CA ALA A 308 -12.54 -16.47 -24.52
C ALA A 308 -12.39 -16.43 -23.00
N THR A 309 -12.09 -15.25 -22.44
CA THR A 309 -12.02 -15.04 -20.99
C THR A 309 -12.78 -13.79 -20.57
N ALA A 310 -13.28 -13.79 -19.34
CA ALA A 310 -13.86 -12.61 -18.71
C ALA A 310 -13.44 -12.56 -17.24
N GLN A 311 -12.93 -11.40 -16.80
CA GLN A 311 -12.62 -11.17 -15.39
C GLN A 311 -13.69 -10.29 -14.75
N ILE A 312 -14.20 -10.75 -13.61
CA ILE A 312 -15.31 -10.12 -12.91
C ILE A 312 -14.90 -9.77 -11.49
N LEU A 313 -15.22 -8.55 -11.06
CA LEU A 313 -15.08 -8.08 -9.70
C LEU A 313 -16.47 -7.96 -9.06
N ARG A 314 -16.71 -8.75 -8.02
CA ARG A 314 -17.93 -8.72 -7.22
C ARG A 314 -17.69 -7.96 -5.93
N GLY A 315 -18.41 -6.84 -5.77
CA GLY A 315 -18.31 -6.01 -4.58
C GLY A 315 -16.88 -5.51 -4.34
N GLY A 316 -16.52 -5.36 -3.06
CA GLY A 316 -15.28 -4.70 -2.69
C GLY A 316 -15.39 -3.18 -2.83
N THR A 317 -14.35 -2.49 -2.38
CA THR A 317 -14.33 -1.03 -2.42
C THR A 317 -12.92 -0.56 -2.72
N TRP A 318 -12.80 0.32 -3.69
CA TRP A 318 -11.56 1.01 -3.98
C TRP A 318 -11.37 2.17 -3.02
N TYR A 319 -10.15 2.33 -2.55
CA TYR A 319 -9.74 3.47 -1.75
C TYR A 319 -8.53 4.11 -2.39
N THR A 320 -8.57 5.45 -2.50
CA THR A 320 -7.38 6.25 -2.78
C THR A 320 -6.99 6.97 -1.49
N MET A 321 -5.91 6.51 -0.87
CA MET A 321 -5.46 6.99 0.43
C MET A 321 -4.17 7.77 0.27
N THR A 322 -4.13 8.99 0.81
CA THR A 322 -2.87 9.75 0.92
C THR A 322 -2.29 9.51 2.31
N VAL A 323 -1.14 8.86 2.38
CA VAL A 323 -0.44 8.56 3.63
C VAL A 323 0.88 9.33 3.69
N ARG A 324 1.32 9.70 4.89
CA ARG A 324 2.67 10.22 5.11
C ARG A 324 3.58 9.06 5.45
N LEU A 325 4.57 8.81 4.62
CA LEU A 325 5.47 7.67 4.81
C LEU A 325 6.23 7.81 6.12
N GLY A 326 6.34 6.72 6.87
CA GLY A 326 7.13 6.68 8.10
C GLY A 326 8.61 6.54 7.81
N ARG A 327 9.41 6.53 8.87
CA ARG A 327 10.82 6.15 8.80
C ARG A 327 10.93 4.63 8.89
N TRP A 328 11.80 4.03 8.08
CA TRP A 328 12.10 2.60 8.20
C TRP A 328 12.74 2.31 9.57
N PRO A 329 12.17 1.42 10.41
CA PRO A 329 12.73 1.11 11.70
C PRO A 329 14.05 0.37 11.54
N SER A 330 15.10 0.86 12.16
CA SER A 330 16.41 0.24 12.09
C SER A 330 16.53 -1.03 12.93
N TYR A 331 15.75 -1.27 13.97
CA TYR A 331 15.87 -2.56 14.66
C TYR A 331 15.46 -3.76 13.76
N LEU A 332 14.86 -3.53 12.59
CA LEU A 332 14.67 -4.52 11.52
C LEU A 332 15.96 -4.80 10.72
N ASN A 333 17.13 -4.38 11.25
CA ASN A 333 18.47 -4.35 10.63
C ASN A 333 19.06 -5.70 10.19
N ASP A 334 18.45 -6.85 10.51
CA ASP A 334 18.85 -8.12 9.88
C ASP A 334 18.67 -8.08 8.34
N TRP A 335 17.94 -7.07 7.85
CA TRP A 335 17.76 -6.72 6.46
C TRP A 335 18.68 -5.58 5.97
N LEU A 336 19.33 -4.78 6.82
CA LEU A 336 20.30 -3.76 6.36
C LEU A 336 21.44 -4.37 5.55
N ALA A 337 21.93 -5.52 5.99
CA ALA A 337 22.96 -6.29 5.28
C ALA A 337 22.46 -6.82 3.93
N ARG A 338 21.15 -7.07 3.77
CA ARG A 338 20.57 -7.67 2.56
C ARG A 338 20.02 -6.66 1.55
N SER A 339 19.63 -5.48 2.01
CA SER A 339 18.79 -4.58 1.23
C SER A 339 19.46 -3.42 0.57
N ARG A 340 20.55 -2.94 1.17
CA ARG A 340 21.14 -1.70 0.71
C ARG A 340 22.15 -1.92 -0.41
N ALA A 341 22.47 -3.18 -0.73
CA ALA A 341 23.67 -3.52 -1.51
C ALA A 341 24.92 -2.77 -0.99
N LEU A 342 24.87 -2.27 0.26
CA LEU A 342 26.00 -1.65 0.90
C LEU A 342 26.95 -2.78 1.20
N ASP A 343 28.21 -2.58 0.84
CA ASP A 343 29.23 -3.50 1.28
C ASP A 343 29.20 -3.56 2.82
N GLY A 344 29.39 -4.77 3.37
CA GLY A 344 29.40 -4.95 4.82
C GLY A 344 30.49 -4.13 5.51
N ALA A 345 31.54 -3.76 4.77
CA ALA A 345 32.66 -2.96 5.26
C ALA A 345 32.26 -1.51 5.61
N SER A 346 31.38 -0.90 4.82
CA SER A 346 30.89 0.47 4.98
C SER A 346 29.97 0.56 6.19
N VAL A 347 29.15 -0.47 6.39
CA VAL A 347 28.31 -0.57 7.60
C VAL A 347 29.18 -0.76 8.84
N ALA A 348 30.16 -1.65 8.81
CA ALA A 348 31.10 -1.84 9.91
C ALA A 348 31.87 -0.54 10.23
N ALA A 349 32.43 0.12 9.21
CA ALA A 349 33.13 1.39 9.38
C ALA A 349 32.24 2.49 9.96
N ALA A 350 30.96 2.54 9.58
CA ALA A 350 30.01 3.49 10.14
C ALA A 350 29.68 3.21 11.61
N LEU A 351 29.57 1.93 11.99
CA LEU A 351 29.37 1.53 13.39
C LEU A 351 30.61 1.83 14.25
N ASP A 352 31.81 1.55 13.74
CA ASP A 352 33.06 1.89 14.42
C ASP A 352 33.19 3.42 14.59
N GLY A 353 32.86 4.18 13.54
CA GLY A 353 32.79 5.63 13.59
C GLY A 353 31.78 6.14 14.62
N PHE A 354 30.61 5.50 14.71
CA PHE A 354 29.62 5.82 15.72
C PHE A 354 30.14 5.57 17.14
N GLU A 355 30.77 4.43 17.44
CA GLU A 355 31.25 4.14 18.79
C GLU A 355 32.37 5.12 19.21
N ALA A 356 33.25 5.50 18.28
CA ALA A 356 34.25 6.55 18.53
C ALA A 356 33.60 7.92 18.79
N TRP A 357 32.60 8.29 17.99
CA TRP A 357 31.84 9.54 18.17
C TRP A 357 31.03 9.53 19.47
N TRP A 358 30.38 8.42 19.81
CA TRP A 358 29.61 8.21 21.02
C TRP A 358 30.48 8.35 22.27
N GLY A 359 31.61 7.65 22.27
CA GLY A 359 32.59 7.71 23.37
C GLY A 359 33.14 9.12 23.57
N THR A 360 33.28 9.93 22.54
CA THR A 360 33.77 11.32 22.70
C THR A 360 32.67 12.32 23.04
N THR A 361 31.45 12.11 22.53
CA THR A 361 30.35 13.09 22.59
C THR A 361 29.40 12.85 23.76
N PHE A 362 29.02 11.59 24.01
CA PHE A 362 28.03 11.23 25.03
C PHE A 362 28.67 10.65 26.30
N ASP A 363 29.72 9.84 26.15
CA ASP A 363 30.34 9.15 27.27
C ASP A 363 31.88 9.25 27.30
N PRO A 364 32.45 10.47 27.39
CA PRO A 364 33.92 10.70 27.41
C PRO A 364 34.64 10.01 28.57
N LYS A 365 33.91 9.55 29.58
CA LYS A 365 34.45 8.86 30.75
C LYS A 365 34.28 7.34 30.69
N GLY A 366 33.59 6.80 29.66
CA GLY A 366 33.31 5.37 29.54
C GLY A 366 32.49 4.79 30.70
N ASN A 367 31.60 5.59 31.29
CA ASN A 367 30.81 5.19 32.45
C ASN A 367 29.57 4.38 32.08
N PHE A 368 29.16 4.37 30.81
CA PHE A 368 28.00 3.65 30.33
C PHE A 368 28.41 2.26 29.83
N GLY A 369 28.04 1.23 30.57
CA GLY A 369 28.12 -0.15 30.09
C GLY A 369 26.84 -0.52 29.33
N ASP A 370 26.94 -1.32 28.26
CA ASP A 370 25.77 -1.82 27.53
C ASP A 370 24.95 -2.87 28.32
N ARG A 371 25.46 -3.32 29.46
CA ARG A 371 24.79 -4.28 30.37
C ARG A 371 24.13 -3.57 31.54
N ALA A 372 22.90 -3.96 31.84
CA ALA A 372 22.13 -3.43 32.98
C ALA A 372 22.75 -3.82 34.34
N ASP A 373 23.57 -4.88 34.38
CA ASP A 373 24.12 -5.48 35.61
C ASP A 373 24.98 -4.51 36.44
N GLY A 374 25.55 -3.49 35.79
CA GLY A 374 26.32 -2.43 36.43
C GLY A 374 25.48 -1.32 37.05
N ASP A 375 24.19 -1.19 36.69
CA ASP A 375 23.29 -0.22 37.29
C ASP A 375 22.64 -0.82 38.54
N HIS A 376 23.09 -0.36 39.71
CA HIS A 376 22.56 -0.74 41.01
C HIS A 376 21.05 -0.48 41.15
N ARG A 377 20.46 0.40 40.34
CA ARG A 377 19.01 0.67 40.30
C ARG A 377 18.23 -0.39 39.51
N TRP A 378 18.91 -1.17 38.67
CA TRP A 378 18.34 -2.22 37.83
C TRP A 378 18.52 -3.62 38.40
N ARG A 379 19.34 -3.77 39.45
CA ARG A 379 19.25 -4.93 40.33
C ARG A 379 17.84 -4.93 40.88
N MET A 380 16.97 -5.78 40.32
CA MET A 380 15.71 -6.17 40.94
C MET A 380 16.05 -6.43 42.38
N SER A 381 15.67 -5.52 43.27
CA SER A 381 15.89 -5.66 44.70
C SER A 381 15.19 -6.95 45.05
N GLY A 382 15.97 -8.02 45.13
CA GLY A 382 15.47 -9.35 45.36
C GLY A 382 14.61 -9.25 46.60
N SER A 383 13.31 -9.39 46.39
CA SER A 383 12.48 -10.21 47.26
C SER A 383 13.40 -11.27 47.84
N SER A 384 13.66 -11.15 49.14
CA SER A 384 14.26 -12.22 49.91
C SER A 384 13.30 -13.41 49.80
N LEU A 385 13.46 -14.20 48.74
CA LEU A 385 13.10 -15.61 48.77
C LEU A 385 14.18 -16.25 49.60
N SER A 386 14.12 -15.98 50.91
CA SER A 386 14.81 -16.74 51.93
C SER A 386 14.18 -18.12 51.98
N ASP A 387 15.05 -19.11 51.83
CA ASP A 387 14.98 -20.55 52.13
C ASP A 387 13.68 -21.11 52.73
#